data_AF-A0A9C8P3B7-F1
#
_entry.id   AF-A0A9C8P3B7-F1
#
_cell.length_a   1.000
_cell.length_b   1.000
_cell.length_c   1.000
_cell.angle_alpha   90.00
_cell.angle_beta   90.00
_cell.angle_gamma   90.00
#
_symmetry.space_group_name_H-M   'P 1'
#
loop_
_entity.id
_entity.type
_entity.pdbx_description
1 polymer ?
#
loop_
_entity_poly.entity_id
_entity_poly.type
_entity_poly.pdbx_seq_one_letter_code
_entity_poly.pdbx_strand_id
1 'polypeptide(L)'
;MDMLVHSSSTTADAQQELVKWQADRTYWAETLPVMKMLSEFLILSPVLHRQIATVSTDGRHLYFCPRYSASLSDESRRFLHAHLIWHCVAGHLTAPLVADRHRWHLACDHEVNALLLALGIPLPLHALLFPVCVGRSAIEVYHWLEGHPDTSLEVTTDIHPAALWSHFPNATPDQRMTALWRHRAHLIARESDALPDRVAKFCESR
;
A
#
# COMPACT_ATOMS: atom_id res chain seq x y z
N MET A 1 11.49 16.30 34.26
CA MET A 1 10.35 15.37 34.46
C MET A 1 9.49 15.23 33.19
N ASP A 2 9.90 15.83 32.05
CA ASP A 2 9.11 15.85 30.81
C ASP A 2 9.37 14.69 29.83
N MET A 3 10.55 14.07 29.85
CA MET A 3 10.88 12.97 28.93
C MET A 3 10.10 11.67 29.21
N LEU A 4 9.75 11.41 30.47
CA LEU A 4 9.01 10.21 30.88
C LEU A 4 7.51 10.30 30.56
N VAL A 5 6.94 11.52 30.56
CA VAL A 5 5.52 11.77 30.22
C VAL A 5 5.32 11.78 28.70
N HIS A 6 6.30 12.29 27.94
CA HIS A 6 6.24 12.25 26.47
C HIS A 6 6.39 10.84 25.89
N SER A 7 7.23 9.97 26.49
CA SER A 7 7.41 8.61 25.96
C SER A 7 6.21 7.69 26.25
N SER A 8 5.55 7.86 27.40
CA SER A 8 4.32 7.11 27.73
C SER A 8 3.14 7.53 26.85
N SER A 9 2.97 8.84 26.62
CA SER A 9 1.96 9.39 25.69
C SER A 9 2.14 8.89 24.27
N THR A 10 3.38 8.94 23.75
CA THR A 10 3.70 8.48 22.38
C THR A 10 3.39 6.99 22.19
N THR A 11 3.59 6.19 23.23
CA THR A 11 3.32 4.74 23.21
C THR A 11 1.81 4.45 23.28
N ALA A 12 1.07 5.23 24.07
CA ALA A 12 -0.39 5.13 24.14
C ALA A 12 -1.06 5.51 22.81
N ASP A 13 -0.61 6.61 22.18
CA ASP A 13 -1.10 7.05 20.87
C ASP A 13 -0.81 6.00 19.79
N ALA A 14 0.40 5.43 19.78
CA ALA A 14 0.76 4.35 18.87
C ALA A 14 -0.12 3.10 19.04
N GLN A 15 -0.44 2.74 20.29
CA GLN A 15 -1.30 1.61 20.60
C GLN A 15 -2.76 1.87 20.17
N GLN A 16 -3.27 3.08 20.40
CA GLN A 16 -4.61 3.48 19.97
C GLN A 16 -4.75 3.40 18.45
N GLU A 17 -3.78 3.93 17.72
CA GLU A 17 -3.81 3.85 16.26
C GLU A 17 -3.67 2.39 15.79
N LEU A 18 -2.80 1.59 16.39
CA LEU A 18 -2.69 0.17 16.08
C LEU A 18 -4.03 -0.59 16.21
N VAL A 19 -4.83 -0.29 17.24
CA VAL A 19 -6.17 -0.88 17.40
C VAL A 19 -7.08 -0.54 16.23
N LYS A 20 -7.01 0.67 15.67
CA LYS A 20 -7.80 1.07 14.50
C LYS A 20 -7.42 0.26 13.25
N TRP A 21 -6.13 0.08 12.98
CA TRP A 21 -5.65 -0.75 11.87
C TRP A 21 -6.00 -2.24 12.04
N GLN A 22 -6.06 -2.73 13.29
CA GLN A 22 -6.56 -4.07 13.60
C GLN A 22 -8.08 -4.18 13.36
N ALA A 23 -8.85 -3.16 13.74
CA ALA A 23 -10.29 -3.10 13.50
C ALA A 23 -10.64 -3.09 12.00
N ASP A 24 -9.80 -2.48 11.16
CA ASP A 24 -9.97 -2.56 9.69
C ASP A 24 -9.93 -4.00 9.16
N ARG A 25 -9.14 -4.87 9.79
CA ARG A 25 -9.12 -6.30 9.46
C ARG A 25 -10.44 -6.98 9.81
N THR A 26 -11.05 -6.61 10.94
CA THR A 26 -12.37 -7.11 11.33
C THR A 26 -13.44 -6.65 10.34
N TYR A 27 -13.40 -5.37 9.93
CA TYR A 27 -14.29 -4.84 8.90
C TYR A 27 -14.19 -5.63 7.57
N TRP A 28 -12.99 -5.98 7.13
CA TRP A 28 -12.82 -6.77 5.91
C TRP A 28 -13.26 -8.21 6.03
N ALA A 29 -13.27 -8.80 7.23
CA ALA A 29 -13.78 -10.16 7.41
C ALA A 29 -15.25 -10.28 6.97
N GLU A 30 -16.01 -9.20 7.12
CA GLU A 30 -17.44 -9.13 6.77
C GLU A 30 -17.69 -8.61 5.35
N THR A 31 -16.81 -7.73 4.85
CA THR A 31 -17.06 -6.99 3.60
C THR A 31 -16.26 -7.48 2.40
N LEU A 32 -15.04 -7.97 2.62
CA LEU A 32 -14.13 -8.43 1.55
C LEU A 32 -13.12 -9.43 2.13
N PRO A 33 -13.51 -10.71 2.32
CA PRO A 33 -12.71 -11.71 3.04
C PRO A 33 -11.29 -11.91 2.50
N VAL A 34 -11.09 -11.76 1.17
CA VAL A 34 -9.75 -11.80 0.55
C VAL A 34 -8.82 -10.71 1.10
N MET A 35 -9.33 -9.51 1.36
CA MET A 35 -8.55 -8.43 1.97
C MET A 35 -8.20 -8.74 3.43
N LYS A 36 -9.13 -9.33 4.17
CA LYS A 36 -8.85 -9.82 5.52
C LYS A 36 -7.70 -10.81 5.49
N MET A 37 -7.79 -11.86 4.68
CA MET A 37 -6.75 -12.88 4.58
C MET A 37 -5.38 -12.27 4.20
N LEU A 38 -5.33 -11.44 3.15
CA LEU A 38 -4.07 -10.80 2.72
C LEU A 38 -3.48 -9.89 3.81
N SER A 39 -4.32 -9.19 4.57
CA SER A 39 -3.86 -8.31 5.66
C SER A 39 -3.14 -9.08 6.76
N GLU A 40 -3.46 -10.35 7.00
CA GLU A 40 -2.88 -11.17 8.08
C GLU A 40 -1.41 -11.53 7.82
N PHE A 41 -0.96 -11.46 6.58
CA PHE A 41 0.44 -11.67 6.23
C PHE A 41 1.37 -10.51 6.60
N LEU A 42 0.81 -9.36 6.98
CA LEU A 42 1.57 -8.18 7.37
C LEU A 42 1.55 -7.98 8.88
N ILE A 43 2.68 -7.54 9.42
CA ILE A 43 2.81 -7.09 10.81
C ILE A 43 2.53 -5.58 10.85
N LEU A 44 1.44 -5.18 11.50
CA LEU A 44 1.12 -3.75 11.70
C LEU A 44 2.14 -3.14 12.66
N SER A 45 2.88 -2.13 12.18
CA SER A 45 4.08 -1.62 12.83
C SER A 45 4.01 -0.10 12.97
N PRO A 46 3.46 0.43 14.07
CA PRO A 46 3.53 1.85 14.34
C PRO A 46 4.99 2.28 14.50
N VAL A 47 5.37 3.38 13.84
CA VAL A 47 6.74 3.92 13.85
C VAL A 47 6.74 5.42 14.12
N LEU A 48 7.87 5.93 14.62
CA LEU A 48 7.98 7.34 14.97
C LEU A 48 7.96 8.22 13.71
N HIS A 49 7.38 9.41 13.80
CA HIS A 49 7.31 10.38 12.69
C HIS A 49 8.68 10.71 12.06
N ARG A 50 9.75 10.71 12.86
CA ARG A 50 11.12 10.92 12.39
C ARG A 50 11.68 9.79 11.51
N GLN A 51 11.05 8.61 11.53
CA GLN A 51 11.44 7.48 10.70
C GLN A 51 10.70 7.57 9.36
N ILE A 52 9.37 7.65 9.41
CA ILE A 52 8.52 7.98 8.26
C ILE A 52 7.40 8.92 8.69
N ALA A 53 7.04 9.86 7.83
CA ALA A 53 5.99 10.84 8.11
C ALA A 53 4.58 10.32 7.79
N THR A 54 4.45 9.28 6.95
CA THR A 54 3.19 8.73 6.43
C THR A 54 3.11 7.22 6.68
N VAL A 55 2.97 6.41 5.62
CA VAL A 55 2.82 4.95 5.64
C VAL A 55 3.67 4.31 4.53
N SER A 56 4.02 3.03 4.67
CA SER A 56 4.70 2.23 3.65
C SER A 56 4.69 0.74 4.03
N THR A 57 5.27 -0.12 3.20
CA THR A 57 5.44 -1.55 3.50
C THR A 57 6.72 -2.10 2.87
N ASP A 58 7.33 -3.09 3.52
CA ASP A 58 8.41 -3.93 2.97
C ASP A 58 7.89 -5.33 2.56
N GLY A 59 6.57 -5.54 2.60
CA GLY A 59 5.91 -6.82 2.37
C GLY A 59 5.87 -7.76 3.59
N ARG A 60 6.59 -7.47 4.68
CA ARG A 60 6.49 -8.18 5.96
C ARG A 60 5.75 -7.34 7.00
N HIS A 61 6.08 -6.06 7.04
CA HIS A 61 5.54 -5.06 7.94
C HIS A 61 4.75 -4.04 7.12
N LEU A 62 3.62 -3.61 7.68
CA LEU A 62 2.97 -2.38 7.25
C LEU A 62 3.33 -1.32 8.27
N TYR A 63 4.10 -0.33 7.84
CA TYR A 63 4.55 0.77 8.68
C TYR A 63 3.61 1.94 8.58
N PHE A 64 3.27 2.54 9.71
CA PHE A 64 2.49 3.77 9.74
C PHE A 64 2.95 4.70 10.85
N CYS A 65 2.96 6.00 10.58
CA CYS A 65 3.14 7.02 11.60
C CYS A 65 1.81 7.22 12.37
N PRO A 66 1.76 7.02 13.71
CA PRO A 66 0.54 7.23 14.48
C PRO A 66 -0.03 8.64 14.35
N ARG A 67 0.83 9.68 14.28
CA ARG A 67 0.39 11.07 14.10
C ARG A 67 -0.34 11.29 12.78
N TYR A 68 0.14 10.66 11.70
CA TYR A 68 -0.53 10.71 10.40
C TYR A 68 -1.81 9.88 10.42
N SER A 69 -1.76 8.66 10.96
CA SER A 69 -2.93 7.78 11.14
C SER A 69 -4.08 8.47 11.86
N ALA A 70 -3.77 9.24 12.91
CA ALA A 70 -4.77 9.98 13.70
C ALA A 70 -5.50 11.07 12.90
N SER A 71 -4.92 11.55 11.80
CA SER A 71 -5.57 12.53 10.90
C SER A 71 -6.46 11.89 9.83
N LEU A 72 -6.39 10.57 9.67
CA LEU A 72 -7.17 9.86 8.66
C LEU A 72 -8.58 9.56 9.16
N SER A 73 -9.55 9.68 8.25
CA SER A 73 -10.83 9.03 8.44
C SER A 73 -10.67 7.50 8.40
N ASP A 74 -11.65 6.76 8.92
CA ASP A 74 -11.64 5.31 8.83
C ASP A 74 -11.63 4.81 7.37
N GLU A 75 -12.32 5.51 6.47
CA GLU A 75 -12.34 5.18 5.05
C GLU A 75 -10.95 5.40 4.41
N SER A 76 -10.31 6.53 4.67
CA SER A 76 -8.97 6.84 4.16
C SER A 76 -7.92 5.86 4.70
N ARG A 77 -8.02 5.46 5.98
CA ARG A 77 -7.12 4.46 6.58
C ARG A 77 -7.32 3.08 5.96
N ARG A 78 -8.57 2.63 5.78
CA ARG A 78 -8.87 1.36 5.09
C ARG A 78 -8.38 1.36 3.65
N PHE A 79 -8.55 2.46 2.92
CA PHE A 79 -7.99 2.62 1.58
C PHE A 79 -6.47 2.45 1.60
N LEU A 80 -5.75 3.18 2.47
CA LEU A 80 -4.29 3.08 2.56
C LEU A 80 -3.82 1.67 2.95
N HIS A 81 -4.53 1.02 3.86
CA HIS A 81 -4.22 -0.35 4.27
C HIS A 81 -4.39 -1.31 3.08
N ALA A 82 -5.46 -1.17 2.29
CA ALA A 82 -5.64 -1.96 1.08
C ALA A 82 -4.59 -1.64 0.01
N HIS A 83 -4.30 -0.37 -0.21
CA HIS A 83 -3.30 0.13 -1.15
C HIS A 83 -1.92 -0.48 -0.89
N LEU A 84 -1.44 -0.46 0.36
CA LEU A 84 -0.15 -1.05 0.72
C LEU A 84 -0.13 -2.58 0.55
N ILE A 85 -1.22 -3.27 0.89
CA ILE A 85 -1.35 -4.71 0.61
C ILE A 85 -1.23 -4.97 -0.89
N TRP A 86 -1.88 -4.14 -1.71
CA TRP A 86 -1.91 -4.32 -3.17
C TRP A 86 -0.59 -3.92 -3.85
N HIS A 87 0.22 -3.04 -3.27
CA HIS A 87 1.63 -2.92 -3.68
C HIS A 87 2.40 -4.23 -3.51
N CYS A 88 2.12 -4.98 -2.45
CA CYS A 88 2.74 -6.28 -2.24
C CYS A 88 2.27 -7.29 -3.29
N VAL A 89 0.96 -7.39 -3.53
CA VAL A 89 0.36 -8.28 -4.53
C VAL A 89 0.84 -7.94 -5.94
N ALA A 90 0.95 -6.65 -6.27
CA ALA A 90 1.42 -6.18 -7.58
C ALA A 90 2.93 -6.37 -7.82
N GLY A 91 3.70 -6.70 -6.78
CA GLY A 91 5.15 -6.84 -6.87
C GLY A 91 5.91 -5.52 -6.82
N HIS A 92 5.29 -4.44 -6.33
CA HIS A 92 5.88 -3.11 -6.24
C HIS A 92 6.80 -2.90 -5.03
N LEU A 93 7.18 -3.98 -4.34
CA LEU A 93 8.16 -3.94 -3.24
C LEU A 93 9.55 -3.49 -3.72
N THR A 94 9.86 -3.74 -4.99
CA THR A 94 11.08 -3.28 -5.66
C THR A 94 10.73 -2.30 -6.78
N ALA A 95 11.73 -1.58 -7.27
CA ALA A 95 11.62 -0.76 -8.46
C ALA A 95 12.61 -1.26 -9.52
N PRO A 96 12.21 -1.33 -10.81
CA PRO A 96 13.15 -1.54 -11.89
C PRO A 96 14.12 -0.35 -12.01
N LEU A 97 15.18 -0.52 -12.80
CA LEU A 97 16.07 0.58 -13.15
C LEU A 97 15.32 1.56 -14.06
N VAL A 98 14.81 2.63 -13.46
CA VAL A 98 14.06 3.71 -14.10
C VAL A 98 14.77 5.04 -13.94
N ALA A 99 14.65 5.92 -14.93
CA ALA A 99 15.28 7.24 -14.91
C ALA A 99 14.62 8.19 -13.88
N ASP A 100 13.30 8.08 -13.73
CA ASP A 100 12.49 8.90 -12.84
C ASP A 100 11.74 7.99 -11.84
N ARG A 101 12.07 8.12 -10.54
CA ARG A 101 11.46 7.33 -9.46
C ARG A 101 10.09 7.85 -9.05
N HIS A 102 9.85 9.16 -9.13
CA HIS A 102 8.55 9.76 -8.81
C HIS A 102 7.51 9.30 -9.81
N ARG A 103 7.84 9.38 -11.11
CA ARG A 103 6.99 8.87 -12.18
C ARG A 103 6.70 7.38 -12.06
N TRP A 104 7.68 6.59 -11.57
CA TRP A 104 7.46 5.16 -11.30
C TRP A 104 6.48 4.95 -10.15
N HIS A 105 6.60 5.73 -9.07
CA HIS A 105 5.65 5.68 -7.96
C HIS A 105 4.22 6.01 -8.43
N LEU A 106 4.03 7.10 -9.19
CA LEU A 106 2.72 7.44 -9.76
C LEU A 106 2.12 6.31 -10.60
N ALA A 107 2.95 5.61 -11.38
CA ALA A 107 2.48 4.50 -12.20
C ALA A 107 2.06 3.28 -11.37
N CYS A 108 2.83 2.94 -10.33
CA CYS A 108 2.49 1.90 -9.36
C CYS A 108 1.19 2.21 -8.63
N ASP A 109 1.03 3.44 -8.13
CA ASP A 109 -0.16 3.88 -7.39
C ASP A 109 -1.39 3.83 -8.26
N HIS A 110 -1.29 4.25 -9.52
CA HIS A 110 -2.39 4.14 -10.49
C HIS A 110 -2.79 2.67 -10.73
N GLU A 111 -1.84 1.77 -10.98
CA GLU A 111 -2.13 0.35 -11.20
C GLU A 111 -2.85 -0.26 -9.99
N VAL A 112 -2.34 0.02 -8.78
CA VAL A 112 -2.94 -0.41 -7.50
C VAL A 112 -4.33 0.18 -7.32
N ASN A 113 -4.51 1.50 -7.46
CA ASN A 113 -5.80 2.15 -7.25
C ASN A 113 -6.86 1.70 -8.26
N ALA A 114 -6.46 1.42 -9.50
CA ALA A 114 -7.34 0.84 -10.51
C ALA A 114 -7.79 -0.60 -10.17
N LEU A 115 -6.98 -1.38 -9.45
CA LEU A 115 -7.34 -2.70 -8.93
C LEU A 115 -8.25 -2.60 -7.70
N LEU A 116 -7.95 -1.69 -6.78
CA LEU A 116 -8.80 -1.42 -5.62
C LEU A 116 -10.22 -0.98 -6.03
N LEU A 117 -10.31 -0.10 -7.04
CA LEU A 117 -11.58 0.32 -7.60
C LEU A 117 -12.35 -0.88 -8.19
N ALA A 118 -11.66 -1.79 -8.87
CA ALA A 118 -12.27 -3.00 -9.41
C ALA A 118 -12.77 -3.95 -8.32
N LEU A 119 -12.13 -3.96 -7.15
CA LEU A 119 -12.54 -4.73 -5.96
C LEU A 119 -13.72 -4.10 -5.21
N GLY A 120 -14.23 -2.94 -5.67
CA GLY A 120 -15.28 -2.21 -4.97
C GLY A 120 -14.81 -1.47 -3.73
N ILE A 121 -13.49 -1.29 -3.55
CA ILE A 121 -12.94 -0.48 -2.46
C ILE A 121 -13.06 1.00 -2.88
N PRO A 122 -13.73 1.85 -2.07
CA PRO A 122 -13.87 3.26 -2.39
C PRO A 122 -12.52 3.97 -2.37
N LEU A 123 -12.28 4.78 -3.39
CA LEU A 123 -11.10 5.64 -3.49
C LEU A 123 -11.39 7.00 -2.84
N PRO A 124 -10.51 7.52 -1.97
CA PRO A 124 -10.57 8.91 -1.54
C PRO A 124 -10.58 9.88 -2.73
N LEU A 125 -11.19 11.06 -2.57
CA LEU A 125 -11.31 12.08 -3.63
C LEU A 125 -9.96 12.45 -4.28
N HIS A 126 -8.87 12.38 -3.51
CA HIS A 126 -7.52 12.74 -3.93
C HIS A 126 -6.65 11.52 -4.26
N ALA A 127 -7.22 10.31 -4.35
CA ALA A 127 -6.48 9.13 -4.75
C ALA A 127 -6.07 9.23 -6.22
N LEU A 128 -4.79 8.95 -6.49
CA LEU A 128 -4.23 9.02 -7.83
C LEU A 128 -4.90 8.00 -8.77
N LEU A 129 -5.49 8.47 -9.85
CA LEU A 129 -6.05 7.63 -10.89
C LEU A 129 -6.05 8.39 -12.23
N PHE A 130 -5.49 7.78 -13.26
CA PHE A 130 -5.50 8.27 -14.64
C PHE A 130 -6.53 7.48 -15.45
N PRO A 131 -7.77 7.98 -15.66
CA PRO A 131 -8.87 7.16 -16.21
C PRO A 131 -8.55 6.48 -17.56
N VAL A 132 -7.77 7.15 -18.42
CA VAL A 132 -7.33 6.63 -19.74
C VAL A 132 -6.34 5.47 -19.66
N CYS A 133 -5.77 5.24 -18.48
CA CYS A 133 -4.77 4.22 -18.21
C CYS A 133 -5.33 3.04 -17.40
N VAL A 134 -6.63 3.02 -17.09
CA VAL A 134 -7.24 1.90 -16.35
C VAL A 134 -7.01 0.58 -17.11
N GLY A 135 -6.46 -0.41 -16.41
CA GLY A 135 -6.14 -1.73 -16.98
C GLY A 135 -4.75 -1.84 -17.61
N ARG A 136 -3.99 -0.73 -17.72
CA ARG A 136 -2.59 -0.76 -18.13
C ARG A 136 -1.69 -1.15 -16.96
N SER A 137 -0.58 -1.79 -17.28
CA SER A 137 0.45 -2.15 -16.30
C SER A 137 1.23 -0.93 -15.81
N ALA A 138 1.88 -1.03 -14.64
CA ALA A 138 2.72 0.07 -14.11
C ALA A 138 3.79 0.53 -15.12
N ILE A 139 4.40 -0.38 -15.90
CA ILE A 139 5.41 0.01 -16.90
C ILE A 139 4.79 0.75 -18.09
N GLU A 140 3.60 0.36 -18.55
CA GLU A 140 2.89 1.07 -19.62
C GLU A 140 2.45 2.46 -19.17
N VAL A 141 2.00 2.59 -17.92
CA VAL A 141 1.63 3.89 -17.33
C VAL A 141 2.86 4.76 -17.12
N TYR A 142 3.98 4.18 -16.68
CA TYR A 142 5.26 4.88 -16.56
C TYR A 142 5.70 5.52 -17.89
N HIS A 143 5.60 4.78 -18.99
CA HIS A 143 5.90 5.29 -20.33
C HIS A 143 4.87 6.31 -20.79
N TRP A 144 3.58 6.10 -20.53
CA TRP A 144 2.54 7.07 -20.86
C TRP A 144 2.75 8.42 -20.14
N LEU A 145 3.20 8.38 -18.88
CA LEU A 145 3.51 9.57 -18.09
C LEU A 145 4.71 10.38 -18.60
N GLU A 146 5.48 9.88 -19.58
CA GLU A 146 6.49 10.68 -20.28
C GLU A 146 5.87 11.85 -21.05
N GLY A 147 4.62 11.68 -21.54
CA GLY A 147 3.84 12.74 -22.16
C GLY A 147 3.01 13.58 -21.18
N HIS A 148 3.10 13.32 -19.87
CA HIS A 148 2.34 14.07 -18.88
C HIS A 148 2.91 15.50 -18.78
N PRO A 149 2.08 16.56 -18.85
CA PRO A 149 2.56 17.94 -18.94
C PRO A 149 3.37 18.36 -17.71
N ASP A 150 3.00 17.87 -16.53
CA ASP A 150 3.73 18.09 -15.29
C ASP A 150 3.37 17.02 -14.23
N THR A 151 4.24 16.03 -14.01
CA THR A 151 4.01 14.99 -12.99
C THR A 151 4.22 15.47 -11.55
N SER A 152 4.78 16.67 -11.34
CA SER A 152 4.99 17.22 -10.00
C SER A 152 3.70 17.71 -9.34
N LEU A 153 2.64 17.89 -10.13
CA LEU A 153 1.30 18.24 -9.64
C LEU A 153 0.55 17.04 -9.05
N GLU A 154 1.02 15.82 -9.36
CA GLU A 154 0.43 14.58 -8.87
C GLU A 154 1.02 14.19 -7.51
N VAL A 155 0.14 13.79 -6.58
CA VAL A 155 0.51 13.54 -5.19
C VAL A 155 0.28 12.07 -4.85
N THR A 156 1.30 11.44 -4.27
CA THR A 156 1.22 10.09 -3.69
C THR A 156 0.96 10.19 -2.18
N THR A 157 0.23 9.21 -1.64
CA THR A 157 -0.25 9.26 -0.24
C THR A 157 0.62 8.47 0.75
N ASP A 158 1.60 7.74 0.23
CA ASP A 158 2.51 6.87 0.96
C ASP A 158 3.97 7.10 0.53
N ILE A 159 4.89 6.36 1.12
CA ILE A 159 6.27 6.25 0.61
C ILE A 159 6.34 4.96 -0.20
N HIS A 160 6.72 5.07 -1.48
CA HIS A 160 6.88 3.89 -2.33
C HIS A 160 7.71 2.80 -1.62
N PRO A 161 7.30 1.52 -1.63
CA PRO A 161 8.00 0.45 -0.93
C PRO A 161 9.52 0.40 -1.22
N ALA A 162 9.91 0.53 -2.49
CA ALA A 162 11.32 0.57 -2.88
C ALA A 162 12.11 1.80 -2.39
N ALA A 163 11.45 2.84 -1.89
CA ALA A 163 12.09 4.01 -1.26
C ALA A 163 12.26 3.84 0.26
N LEU A 164 11.64 2.82 0.86
CA LEU A 164 11.64 2.59 2.30
C LEU A 164 13.03 2.27 2.87
N TRP A 165 13.91 1.64 2.09
CA TRP A 165 15.30 1.36 2.45
C TRP A 165 16.13 2.60 2.86
N SER A 166 15.74 3.80 2.41
CA SER A 166 16.38 5.06 2.82
C SER A 166 15.98 5.49 4.23
N HIS A 167 14.88 4.94 4.76
CA HIS A 167 14.36 5.18 6.10
C HIS A 167 14.71 4.06 7.09
N PHE A 168 14.77 2.82 6.59
CA PHE A 168 15.08 1.63 7.39
C PHE A 168 16.14 0.78 6.68
N PRO A 169 17.39 0.75 7.16
CA PRO A 169 18.47 0.00 6.53
C PRO A 169 18.18 -1.50 6.36
N ASN A 170 17.35 -2.05 7.26
CA ASN A 170 16.95 -3.47 7.27
C ASN A 170 15.64 -3.75 6.52
N ALA A 171 15.02 -2.76 5.87
CA ALA A 171 13.81 -2.93 5.06
C ALA A 171 14.12 -3.18 3.58
N THR A 172 15.32 -3.69 3.27
CA THR A 172 15.66 -4.06 1.91
C THR A 172 14.75 -5.20 1.44
N PRO A 173 14.11 -5.10 0.26
CA PRO A 173 13.19 -6.12 -0.20
C PRO A 173 13.91 -7.47 -0.37
N ASP A 174 13.54 -8.45 0.45
CA ASP A 174 14.02 -9.82 0.30
C ASP A 174 13.37 -10.43 -0.96
N GLN A 175 14.15 -10.96 -1.88
CA GLN A 175 13.63 -11.67 -3.06
C GLN A 175 12.65 -12.80 -2.66
N ARG A 176 12.86 -13.41 -1.49
CA ARG A 176 11.93 -14.39 -0.92
C ARG A 176 10.59 -13.76 -0.60
N MET A 177 10.56 -12.54 -0.07
CA MET A 177 9.32 -11.83 0.21
C MET A 177 8.53 -11.54 -1.07
N THR A 178 9.22 -11.11 -2.12
CA THR A 178 8.60 -10.91 -3.44
C THR A 178 8.01 -12.21 -3.98
N ALA A 179 8.74 -13.32 -3.88
CA ALA A 179 8.26 -14.64 -4.30
C ALA A 179 7.05 -15.12 -3.47
N LEU A 180 7.03 -14.85 -2.17
CA LEU A 180 5.89 -15.17 -1.29
C LEU A 180 4.63 -14.40 -1.69
N TRP A 181 4.74 -13.10 -1.96
CA TRP A 181 3.59 -12.30 -2.42
C TRP A 181 3.10 -12.71 -3.80
N ARG A 182 4.01 -13.03 -4.73
CA ARG A 182 3.65 -13.63 -6.01
C ARG A 182 2.86 -14.93 -5.81
N HIS A 183 3.33 -15.81 -4.93
CA HIS A 183 2.61 -17.06 -4.64
C HIS A 183 1.22 -16.80 -4.07
N ARG A 184 1.08 -15.84 -3.15
CA ARG A 184 -0.22 -15.42 -2.59
C ARG A 184 -1.15 -14.85 -3.65
N ALA A 185 -0.65 -14.05 -4.60
CA ALA A 185 -1.41 -13.54 -5.73
C ALA A 185 -2.00 -14.70 -6.58
N HIS A 186 -1.18 -15.70 -6.90
CA HIS A 186 -1.67 -16.88 -7.63
C HIS A 186 -2.68 -17.71 -6.82
N LEU A 187 -2.53 -17.80 -5.50
CA LEU A 187 -3.50 -18.51 -4.65
C LEU A 187 -4.87 -17.84 -4.69
N ILE A 188 -4.93 -16.51 -4.50
CA ILE A 188 -6.22 -15.79 -4.50
C ILE A 188 -6.88 -15.77 -5.88
N ALA A 189 -6.11 -15.82 -6.97
CA ALA A 189 -6.68 -15.90 -8.31
C ALA A 189 -7.36 -17.24 -8.59
N ARG A 190 -6.93 -18.31 -7.92
CA ARG A 190 -7.46 -19.67 -8.10
C ARG A 190 -8.69 -19.96 -7.23
N GLU A 191 -8.97 -19.12 -6.24
CA GLU A 191 -10.19 -19.20 -5.45
C GLU A 191 -11.37 -18.65 -6.27
N SER A 192 -12.21 -19.57 -6.76
CA SER A 192 -13.43 -19.23 -7.51
C SER A 192 -14.28 -18.24 -6.73
N ASP A 193 -14.80 -17.21 -7.41
CA ASP A 193 -15.71 -16.18 -6.90
C ASP A 193 -15.11 -15.19 -5.87
N ALA A 194 -13.81 -15.29 -5.55
CA ALA A 194 -13.15 -14.38 -4.60
C ALA A 194 -12.79 -13.01 -5.19
N LEU A 195 -12.58 -12.94 -6.51
CA LEU A 195 -12.08 -11.75 -7.21
C LEU A 195 -12.84 -11.50 -8.51
N PRO A 196 -13.09 -10.23 -8.88
CA PRO A 196 -13.54 -9.88 -10.23
C PRO A 196 -12.54 -10.37 -11.30
N ASP A 197 -13.02 -10.81 -12.46
CA ASP A 197 -12.20 -11.40 -13.54
C ASP A 197 -10.92 -10.62 -13.87
N ARG A 198 -11.01 -9.29 -13.96
CA ARG A 198 -9.85 -8.44 -14.28
C ARG A 198 -8.78 -8.47 -13.20
N VAL A 199 -9.19 -8.63 -11.95
CA VAL A 199 -8.30 -8.69 -10.79
C VAL A 199 -7.68 -10.09 -10.68
N ALA A 200 -8.48 -11.15 -10.91
CA ALA A 200 -7.97 -12.52 -10.97
C ALA A 200 -6.88 -12.66 -12.06
N LYS A 201 -7.16 -12.20 -13.29
CA LYS A 201 -6.19 -12.21 -14.40
C LYS A 201 -4.92 -11.42 -14.10
N PHE A 202 -5.05 -10.29 -13.39
CA PHE A 202 -3.89 -9.54 -12.93
C PHE A 202 -3.04 -10.37 -11.98
N CYS A 203 -3.66 -11.01 -10.99
CA CYS A 203 -2.97 -11.82 -10.00
C CYS A 203 -2.29 -13.06 -10.61
N GLU A 204 -2.87 -13.67 -11.65
CA GLU A 204 -2.27 -14.78 -12.41
C GLU A 204 -1.01 -14.37 -13.21
N SER A 205 -0.88 -13.09 -13.55
CA SER A 205 0.19 -12.60 -14.41
C SER A 205 1.44 -12.10 -13.67
N ARG A 206 1.47 -12.18 -12.34
CA ARG A 206 2.53 -11.59 -11.49
C ARG A 206 3.68 -12.54 -11.23
#